data_AF-X0L929-F1
#
_entry.id   AF-X0L929-F1
#
_cell.length_a   1.000
_cell.length_b   1.000
_cell.length_c   1.000
_cell.angle_alpha   90.00
_cell.angle_beta   90.00
_cell.angle_gamma   90.00
#
_symmetry.space_group_name_H-M   'P 1'
#
loop_
_entity.id
_entity.type
_entity.pdbx_description
1 polymer ?
#
loop_
_entity_poly.entity_id
_entity_poly.type
_entity_poly.pdbx_seq_one_letter_code
_entity_poly.pdbx_strand_id
1 'polypeptide(L)'
;MASQTQNPPPPPSYQEVTSTKLWKVDLWFGSDPDLVRETIPQVKLNIGWQAHLELSTTDIVGLMREGLYVCQENVIVQESCMTVRPYQQEHQTYYYDHHFALTGPNWKGNLVVTTLSCPVATNFRVEHLSADKIFRSYASDISRTQCWVYHFMINNPKVNANYILDDTPLKGLWPWPRNEHIIQGREEEREQTKERIEEGDMLDLL
;
A
#
# COMPACT_ATOMS: atom_id res chain seq x y z
N MET A 1 51.01 7.26 42.72
CA MET A 1 50.12 8.05 41.83
C MET A 1 49.00 7.13 41.40
N ALA A 2 47.77 7.37 41.86
CA ALA A 2 46.61 6.52 41.54
C ALA A 2 45.86 7.16 40.36
N SER A 3 45.77 6.43 39.24
CA SER A 3 45.04 6.86 38.06
C SER A 3 43.53 6.80 38.32
N GLN A 4 42.87 7.95 38.25
CA GLN A 4 41.41 8.03 38.29
C GLN A 4 40.85 7.54 36.95
N THR A 5 40.15 6.41 36.97
CA THR A 5 39.29 5.97 35.87
C THR A 5 38.04 6.84 35.84
N GLN A 6 37.94 7.73 34.86
CA GLN A 6 36.71 8.45 34.56
C GLN A 6 35.68 7.45 34.00
N ASN A 7 34.54 7.35 34.68
CA ASN A 7 33.39 6.61 34.15
C ASN A 7 32.86 7.30 32.88
N PRO A 8 32.41 6.54 31.87
CA PRO A 8 31.80 7.12 30.68
C PRO A 8 30.53 7.90 31.05
N PRO A 9 30.21 8.98 30.32
CA PRO A 9 29.01 9.75 30.58
C PRO A 9 27.76 8.87 30.43
N PRO A 10 26.73 9.07 31.28
CA PRO A 10 25.48 8.34 31.13
C PRO A 10 24.86 8.61 29.75
N PRO A 11 24.16 7.64 29.16
CA PRO A 11 23.48 7.84 27.89
C PRO A 11 22.50 9.02 28.01
N PRO A 12 22.31 9.80 26.93
CA PRO A 12 21.38 10.93 26.94
C PRO A 12 20.00 10.43 27.39
N SER A 13 19.43 11.08 28.41
CA SER A 13 18.09 10.72 28.88
C SER A 13 17.11 10.97 27.74
N TYR A 14 16.40 9.92 27.32
CA TYR A 14 15.28 10.06 26.40
C TYR A 14 14.25 10.98 27.05
N GLN A 15 14.19 12.23 26.59
CA GLN A 15 13.03 13.06 26.84
C GLN A 15 11.89 12.43 26.04
N GLU A 16 10.92 11.88 26.75
CA GLU A 16 9.63 11.49 26.19
C GLU A 16 8.98 12.75 25.62
N VAL A 17 9.14 12.97 24.32
CA VAL A 17 8.50 14.09 23.64
C VAL A 17 7.01 13.77 23.55
N THR A 18 6.23 14.39 24.44
CA THR A 18 4.76 14.32 24.53
C THR A 18 4.04 15.01 23.36
N SER A 19 4.67 15.11 22.19
CA SER A 19 3.98 15.53 20.97
C SER A 19 3.34 14.29 20.36
N THR A 20 2.02 14.30 20.18
CA THR A 20 1.32 13.23 19.47
C THR A 20 1.88 13.16 18.05
N LYS A 21 2.77 12.18 17.85
CA LYS A 21 3.50 12.00 16.60
C LYS A 21 2.51 11.64 15.48
N LEU A 22 2.56 12.39 14.38
CA LEU A 22 1.74 12.12 13.21
C LEU A 22 2.56 11.34 12.18
N TRP A 23 2.04 10.18 11.81
CA TRP A 23 2.64 9.27 10.85
C TRP A 23 1.94 9.38 9.52
N LYS A 24 2.71 9.30 8.44
CA LYS A 24 2.21 9.14 7.08
C LYS A 24 2.43 7.71 6.64
N VAL A 25 1.44 7.10 6.00
CA VAL A 25 1.59 5.81 5.31
C VAL A 25 1.12 5.98 3.88
N ASP A 26 1.94 5.50 2.95
CA ASP A 26 1.64 5.47 1.53
C ASP A 26 1.57 4.02 1.06
N LEU A 27 0.55 3.69 0.27
CA LEU A 27 0.34 2.37 -0.33
C LEU A 27 0.02 2.58 -1.82
N TRP A 28 0.78 1.94 -2.69
CA TRP A 28 0.52 1.94 -4.13
C TRP A 28 0.06 0.57 -4.60
N PHE A 29 -1.05 0.56 -5.32
CA PHE A 29 -1.76 -0.62 -5.80
C PHE A 29 -1.78 -0.68 -7.31
N GLY A 30 -1.68 -1.88 -7.87
CA GLY A 30 -1.92 -2.15 -9.29
C GLY A 30 -3.02 -3.20 -9.46
N SER A 31 -3.85 -3.05 -10.49
CA SER A 31 -4.89 -4.03 -10.82
C SER A 31 -4.34 -5.43 -11.14
N ASP A 32 -3.11 -5.49 -11.65
CA ASP A 32 -2.35 -6.72 -11.87
C ASP A 32 -0.94 -6.56 -11.28
N PRO A 33 -0.67 -7.13 -10.09
CA PRO A 33 0.62 -6.97 -9.43
C PRO A 33 1.76 -7.72 -10.12
N ASP A 34 1.48 -8.73 -10.95
CA ASP A 34 2.55 -9.48 -11.63
C ASP A 34 3.22 -8.62 -12.70
N LEU A 35 2.45 -7.83 -13.45
CA LEU A 35 2.97 -6.81 -14.37
C LEU A 35 3.82 -5.75 -13.66
N VAL A 36 3.62 -5.57 -12.36
CA VAL A 36 4.37 -4.60 -11.54
C VAL A 36 5.64 -5.22 -10.93
N ARG A 37 5.83 -6.53 -11.02
CA ARG A 37 7.08 -7.20 -10.57
C ARG A 37 8.22 -7.07 -11.58
N GLU A 38 7.93 -6.68 -12.82
CA GLU A 38 8.93 -6.53 -13.88
C GLU A 38 9.94 -5.40 -13.60
N THR A 39 11.09 -5.45 -14.28
CA THR A 39 12.18 -4.45 -14.14
C THR A 39 11.74 -3.04 -14.56
N ILE A 40 10.76 -2.94 -15.45
CA ILE A 40 10.05 -1.69 -15.80
C ILE A 40 8.55 -1.92 -15.54
N PRO A 41 8.08 -1.72 -14.32
CA PRO A 41 6.69 -1.96 -13.98
C PRO A 41 5.77 -1.03 -14.76
N GLN A 42 4.81 -1.58 -15.50
CA GLN A 42 3.76 -0.79 -16.15
C GLN A 42 2.40 -1.45 -15.97
N VAL A 43 1.54 -0.81 -15.18
CA VAL A 43 0.12 -1.17 -15.14
C VAL A 43 -0.48 -0.80 -16.50
N LYS A 44 -1.18 -1.75 -17.13
CA LYS A 44 -1.94 -1.51 -18.36
C LYS A 44 -3.21 -0.71 -18.05
N LEU A 45 -3.08 0.62 -17.99
CA LEU A 45 -4.15 1.54 -17.56
C LEU A 45 -5.35 1.60 -18.52
N ASN A 46 -5.23 1.08 -19.74
CA ASN A 46 -6.34 0.97 -20.70
C ASN A 46 -7.38 -0.09 -20.30
N ILE A 47 -6.96 -1.14 -19.60
CA ILE A 47 -7.82 -2.25 -19.15
C ILE A 47 -7.85 -2.41 -17.63
N GLY A 48 -6.96 -1.73 -16.92
CA GLY A 48 -6.80 -1.81 -15.47
C GLY A 48 -6.70 -0.45 -14.81
N TRP A 49 -6.14 -0.45 -13.61
CA TRP A 49 -6.04 0.75 -12.76
C TRP A 49 -4.80 0.68 -11.87
N GLN A 50 -4.28 1.85 -11.54
CA GLN A 50 -3.31 2.04 -10.48
C GLN A 50 -3.96 2.89 -9.39
N ALA A 51 -3.67 2.64 -8.13
CA ALA A 51 -4.15 3.48 -7.04
C ALA A 51 -3.04 3.88 -6.08
N HIS A 52 -3.20 5.05 -5.47
CA HIS A 52 -2.36 5.53 -4.39
C HIS A 52 -3.26 5.89 -3.21
N LEU A 53 -3.06 5.19 -2.08
CA LEU A 53 -3.64 5.52 -0.79
C LEU A 53 -2.58 6.21 0.04
N GLU A 54 -2.84 7.47 0.36
CA GLU A 54 -2.10 8.24 1.36
C GLU A 54 -2.95 8.32 2.63
N LEU A 55 -2.41 7.92 3.78
CA LEU A 55 -3.09 8.03 5.07
C LEU A 55 -2.19 8.66 6.13
N SER A 56 -2.85 9.28 7.11
CA SER A 56 -2.23 9.84 8.31
C SER A 56 -2.83 9.19 9.55
N THR A 57 -1.99 8.90 10.54
CA THR A 57 -2.41 8.31 11.82
C THR A 57 -1.55 8.79 12.97
N THR A 58 -2.13 8.88 14.16
CA THR A 58 -1.40 9.14 15.40
C THR A 58 -0.95 7.86 16.11
N ASP A 59 -1.44 6.70 15.67
CA ASP A 59 -1.17 5.40 16.28
C ASP A 59 -0.79 4.35 15.21
N ILE A 60 0.43 4.49 14.68
CA ILE A 60 0.95 3.55 13.68
C ILE A 60 1.11 2.13 14.25
N VAL A 61 1.42 2.00 15.54
CA VAL A 61 1.63 0.69 16.18
C VAL A 61 0.31 -0.06 16.26
N GLY A 62 -0.76 0.60 16.71
CA GLY A 62 -2.11 0.06 16.69
C GLY A 62 -2.54 -0.31 15.28
N LEU A 63 -2.34 0.60 14.31
CA LEU A 63 -2.71 0.35 12.91
C LEU A 63 -2.01 -0.87 12.29
N MET A 64 -0.75 -1.11 12.65
CA MET A 64 -0.01 -2.30 12.21
C MET A 64 -0.51 -3.58 12.90
N ARG A 65 -0.72 -3.54 14.22
CA ARG A 65 -1.13 -4.72 15.02
C ARG A 65 -2.56 -5.16 14.75
N GLU A 66 -3.49 -4.21 14.69
CA GLU A 66 -4.91 -4.47 14.47
C GLU A 66 -5.18 -4.78 12.99
N GLY A 67 -4.41 -4.15 12.10
CA GLY A 67 -4.51 -4.27 10.65
C GLY A 67 -5.21 -3.06 10.02
N LEU A 68 -4.75 -2.69 8.83
CA LEU A 68 -5.38 -1.64 8.04
C LEU A 68 -6.46 -2.26 7.14
N TYR A 69 -7.73 -2.09 7.49
CA TYR A 69 -8.86 -2.52 6.66
C TYR A 69 -9.56 -1.30 6.09
N VAL A 70 -9.89 -1.36 4.80
CA VAL A 70 -10.64 -0.35 4.09
C VAL A 70 -11.86 -1.02 3.47
N CYS A 71 -13.04 -0.52 3.80
CA CYS A 71 -14.32 -0.93 3.24
C CYS A 71 -15.20 0.30 2.95
N GLN A 72 -16.37 0.07 2.35
CA GLN A 72 -17.33 1.13 2.05
C GLN A 72 -17.70 2.02 3.26
N GLU A 73 -17.70 1.49 4.48
CA GLU A 73 -18.00 2.26 5.70
C GLU A 73 -16.94 3.33 6.01
N ASN A 74 -15.71 3.16 5.51
CA ASN A 74 -14.66 4.15 5.67
C ASN A 74 -14.79 5.32 4.70
N VAL A 75 -15.64 5.21 3.66
CA VAL A 75 -15.75 6.22 2.60
C VAL A 75 -16.61 7.40 3.05
N ILE A 76 -16.03 8.60 3.00
CA ILE A 76 -16.79 9.84 3.15
C ILE A 76 -17.44 10.16 1.80
N VAL A 77 -18.66 9.68 1.61
CA VAL A 77 -19.37 9.70 0.32
C VAL A 77 -19.44 11.10 -0.30
N GLN A 78 -19.62 12.14 0.52
CA GLN A 78 -19.75 13.53 0.07
C GLN A 78 -18.45 14.11 -0.52
N GLU A 79 -17.31 13.47 -0.27
CA GLU A 79 -15.99 13.92 -0.72
C GLU A 79 -15.44 13.06 -1.87
N SER A 80 -16.17 12.04 -2.33
CA SER A 80 -15.76 11.27 -3.50
C SER A 80 -16.10 12.00 -4.80
N CYS A 81 -15.12 12.09 -5.70
CA CYS A 81 -15.31 12.75 -6.99
C CYS A 81 -14.43 12.12 -8.08
N MET A 82 -14.79 12.38 -9.34
CA MET A 82 -13.99 11.99 -10.49
C MET A 82 -13.43 13.25 -11.16
N THR A 83 -12.14 13.24 -11.48
CA THR A 83 -11.47 14.29 -12.23
C THR A 83 -10.84 13.72 -13.49
N VAL A 84 -10.68 14.58 -14.50
CA VAL A 84 -10.07 14.20 -15.79
C VAL A 84 -8.86 15.10 -16.02
N ARG A 85 -7.70 14.52 -16.37
CA ARG A 85 -6.48 15.28 -16.68
C ARG A 85 -5.81 14.78 -17.97
N PRO A 86 -5.11 15.64 -18.73
CA PRO A 86 -4.51 15.25 -20.01
C PRO A 86 -3.44 14.16 -19.85
N TYR A 87 -3.42 13.18 -20.76
CA TYR A 87 -2.30 12.25 -20.91
C TYR A 87 -1.22 12.90 -21.80
N GLN A 88 -0.06 13.18 -21.23
CA GLN A 88 0.96 14.03 -21.87
C GLN A 88 1.59 13.45 -23.15
N GLN A 89 1.45 12.14 -23.41
CA GLN A 89 2.11 11.47 -24.53
C GLN A 89 1.27 11.37 -25.81
N GLU A 90 -0.06 11.49 -25.72
CA GLU A 90 -0.95 11.30 -26.87
C GLU A 90 -2.03 12.37 -26.90
N HIS A 91 -2.17 13.07 -28.03
CA HIS A 91 -3.28 13.98 -28.23
C HIS A 91 -4.59 13.18 -28.19
N GLN A 92 -5.56 13.63 -27.38
CA GLN A 92 -6.92 13.07 -27.16
C GLN A 92 -7.08 11.99 -26.07
N THR A 93 -6.02 11.53 -25.41
CA THR A 93 -6.14 10.58 -24.31
C THR A 93 -6.16 11.32 -22.96
N TYR A 94 -7.06 10.93 -22.06
CA TYR A 94 -7.16 11.51 -20.72
C TYR A 94 -7.03 10.43 -19.65
N TYR A 95 -6.43 10.79 -18.52
CA TYR A 95 -6.57 10.02 -17.30
C TYR A 95 -7.89 10.36 -16.61
N TYR A 96 -8.55 9.32 -16.12
CA TYR A 96 -9.64 9.40 -15.16
C TYR A 96 -9.07 9.10 -13.79
N ASP A 97 -9.19 10.06 -12.88
CA ASP A 97 -8.82 9.91 -11.48
C ASP A 97 -10.09 9.88 -10.62
N HIS A 98 -10.37 8.76 -9.95
CA HIS A 98 -11.45 8.64 -8.96
C HIS A 98 -10.88 8.82 -7.56
N HIS A 99 -11.31 9.88 -6.89
CA HIS A 99 -10.88 10.27 -5.56
C HIS A 99 -11.87 9.75 -4.51
N PHE A 100 -11.33 9.23 -3.41
CA PHE A 100 -12.07 8.86 -2.21
C PHE A 100 -11.40 9.50 -1.00
N ALA A 101 -12.16 10.24 -0.20
CA ALA A 101 -11.75 10.55 1.16
C ALA A 101 -12.19 9.40 2.07
N LEU A 102 -11.27 8.97 2.93
CA LEU A 102 -11.42 7.82 3.81
C LEU A 102 -11.16 8.22 5.26
N THR A 103 -11.92 7.62 6.18
CA THR A 103 -11.70 7.77 7.62
C THR A 103 -11.85 6.44 8.34
N GLY A 104 -10.99 6.22 9.32
CA GLY A 104 -11.10 5.15 10.30
C GLY A 104 -11.00 5.69 11.73
N PRO A 105 -10.95 4.80 12.74
CA PRO A 105 -10.96 5.21 14.15
C PRO A 105 -9.82 6.17 14.52
N ASN A 106 -8.59 5.87 14.04
CA ASN A 106 -7.37 6.62 14.39
C ASN A 106 -6.58 7.07 13.15
N TRP A 107 -7.22 7.10 11.98
CA TRP A 107 -6.56 7.48 10.73
C TRP A 107 -7.52 8.16 9.76
N LYS A 108 -6.95 8.97 8.89
CA LYS A 108 -7.64 9.58 7.73
C LYS A 108 -6.78 9.40 6.50
N GLY A 109 -7.40 9.22 5.34
CA GLY A 109 -6.64 9.05 4.11
C GLY A 109 -7.38 9.50 2.87
N ASN A 110 -6.63 9.61 1.79
CA ASN A 110 -7.12 9.89 0.45
C ASN A 110 -6.64 8.77 -0.47
N LEU A 111 -7.58 8.17 -1.20
CA LEU A 111 -7.31 7.20 -2.24
C LEU A 111 -7.57 7.85 -3.59
N VAL A 112 -6.58 7.78 -4.48
CA VAL A 112 -6.72 8.21 -5.88
C VAL A 112 -6.52 7.00 -6.76
N VAL A 113 -7.51 6.70 -7.60
CA VAL A 113 -7.48 5.61 -8.57
C VAL A 113 -7.37 6.19 -9.97
N THR A 114 -6.28 5.89 -10.67
CA THR A 114 -5.99 6.37 -12.02
C THR A 114 -6.17 5.26 -13.04
N THR A 115 -6.83 5.58 -14.15
CA THR A 115 -7.01 4.70 -15.32
C THR A 115 -7.19 5.52 -16.60
N LEU A 116 -7.05 4.90 -17.76
CA LEU A 116 -7.40 5.48 -19.07
C LEU A 116 -8.83 5.08 -19.49
N SER A 117 -9.51 4.24 -18.72
CA SER A 117 -10.86 3.73 -19.03
C SER A 117 -11.91 4.30 -18.07
N CYS A 118 -12.83 5.11 -18.59
CA CYS A 118 -13.95 5.65 -17.83
C CYS A 118 -14.82 4.55 -17.17
N PRO A 119 -15.15 3.43 -17.86
CA PRO A 119 -15.81 2.30 -17.21
C PRO A 119 -15.02 1.71 -16.03
N VAL A 120 -13.69 1.65 -16.11
CA VAL A 120 -12.86 1.16 -15.00
C VAL A 120 -12.93 2.12 -13.82
N ALA A 121 -12.83 3.44 -14.06
CA ALA A 121 -12.92 4.45 -13.01
C ALA A 121 -14.27 4.39 -12.29
N THR A 122 -15.36 4.41 -13.06
CA THR A 122 -16.74 4.46 -12.51
C THR A 122 -17.16 3.18 -11.77
N ASN A 123 -16.64 2.03 -12.18
CA ASN A 123 -16.92 0.74 -11.53
C ASN A 123 -15.95 0.40 -10.41
N PHE A 124 -14.91 1.20 -10.17
CA PHE A 124 -13.99 0.95 -9.07
C PHE A 124 -14.71 1.05 -7.71
N ARG A 125 -14.39 0.13 -6.81
CA ARG A 125 -14.87 0.10 -5.43
C ARG A 125 -13.67 -0.14 -4.52
N VAL A 126 -13.73 0.38 -3.29
CA VAL A 126 -12.60 0.27 -2.34
C VAL A 126 -12.29 -1.18 -1.97
N GLU A 127 -13.27 -2.07 -2.09
CA GLU A 127 -13.14 -3.53 -1.91
C GLU A 127 -12.24 -4.18 -2.98
N HIS A 128 -11.96 -3.50 -4.09
CA HIS A 128 -10.98 -3.97 -5.06
C HIS A 128 -9.54 -3.86 -4.54
N LEU A 129 -9.31 -3.11 -3.47
CA LEU A 129 -8.02 -3.05 -2.79
C LEU A 129 -7.76 -4.34 -2.04
N SER A 130 -6.55 -4.84 -2.19
CA SER A 130 -6.06 -5.99 -1.44
C SER A 130 -4.56 -5.84 -1.27
N ALA A 131 -4.01 -6.41 -0.20
CA ALA A 131 -2.59 -6.29 0.06
C ALA A 131 -1.74 -6.94 -1.06
N ASP A 132 -2.26 -7.95 -1.76
CA ASP A 132 -1.56 -8.65 -2.86
C ASP A 132 -1.42 -7.77 -4.11
N LYS A 133 -2.27 -6.74 -4.25
CA LYS A 133 -2.18 -5.74 -5.31
C LYS A 133 -1.20 -4.62 -4.99
N ILE A 134 -0.64 -4.58 -3.79
CA ILE A 134 0.32 -3.55 -3.39
C ILE A 134 1.69 -3.90 -3.93
N PHE A 135 2.28 -2.96 -4.65
CA PHE A 135 3.63 -3.11 -5.18
C PHE A 135 4.67 -2.25 -4.45
N ARG A 136 4.21 -1.25 -3.71
CA ARG A 136 5.05 -0.34 -2.93
C ARG A 136 4.29 0.18 -1.72
N SER A 137 4.96 0.26 -0.58
CA SER A 137 4.39 0.89 0.61
C SER A 137 5.46 1.44 1.54
N TYR A 138 5.18 2.60 2.13
CA TYR A 138 6.07 3.26 3.08
C TYR A 138 5.27 3.74 4.28
N ALA A 139 5.91 3.76 5.46
CA ALA A 139 5.45 4.57 6.58
C ALA A 139 6.59 5.45 7.08
N SER A 140 6.31 6.70 7.38
CA SER A 140 7.30 7.66 7.87
C SER A 140 6.72 8.63 8.89
N ASP A 141 7.60 9.17 9.72
CA ASP A 141 7.30 10.29 10.59
C ASP A 141 7.16 11.58 9.76
N ILE A 142 6.01 12.26 9.82
CA ILE A 142 5.80 13.50 9.04
C ILE A 142 6.78 14.61 9.47
N SER A 143 7.22 14.61 10.73
CA SER A 143 8.14 15.62 11.23
C SER A 143 9.60 15.39 10.81
N ARG A 144 9.92 14.21 10.25
CA ARG A 144 11.29 13.83 9.89
C ARG A 144 11.36 13.45 8.41
N THR A 145 12.07 14.25 7.64
CA THR A 145 12.38 13.89 6.25
C THR A 145 13.24 12.63 6.19
N GLN A 146 12.94 11.74 5.24
CA GLN A 146 13.70 10.50 4.97
C GLN A 146 13.79 9.51 6.15
N CYS A 147 12.86 9.56 7.11
CA CYS A 147 12.79 8.61 8.21
C CYS A 147 11.65 7.61 7.97
N TRP A 148 11.93 6.55 7.20
CA TRP A 148 11.00 5.45 7.02
C TRP A 148 11.08 4.48 8.18
N VAL A 149 9.93 4.15 8.76
CA VAL A 149 9.76 3.12 9.80
C VAL A 149 9.17 1.83 9.25
N TYR A 150 8.64 1.89 8.03
CA TYR A 150 8.20 0.75 7.25
C TYR A 150 8.54 0.99 5.78
N HIS A 151 9.01 -0.05 5.11
CA HIS A 151 9.38 0.00 3.71
C HIS A 151 9.08 -1.34 3.04
N PHE A 152 8.36 -1.29 1.92
CA PHE A 152 8.04 -2.44 1.10
C PHE A 152 8.15 -2.09 -0.39
N MET A 153 8.85 -2.94 -1.14
CA MET A 153 8.87 -2.95 -2.61
C MET A 153 8.77 -4.39 -3.12
N ILE A 154 7.74 -4.67 -3.92
CA ILE A 154 7.47 -6.03 -4.40
C ILE A 154 8.59 -6.58 -5.29
N ASN A 155 9.24 -5.71 -6.07
CA ASN A 155 10.32 -6.06 -7.00
C ASN A 155 11.72 -5.97 -6.36
N ASN A 156 11.81 -5.59 -5.09
CA ASN A 156 13.06 -5.61 -4.34
C ASN A 156 12.82 -6.06 -2.89
N PRO A 157 12.55 -7.36 -2.66
CA PRO A 157 12.25 -7.86 -1.32
C PRO A 157 13.38 -7.64 -0.31
N LYS A 158 14.64 -7.50 -0.77
CA LYS A 158 15.82 -7.33 0.09
C LYS A 158 15.84 -6.03 0.88
N VAL A 159 15.03 -5.05 0.48
CA VAL A 159 14.92 -3.77 1.19
C VAL A 159 13.60 -3.65 1.96
N ASN A 160 12.81 -4.73 2.04
CA ASN A 160 11.62 -4.74 2.85
C ASN A 160 12.03 -4.75 4.33
N ALA A 161 11.43 -3.84 5.11
CA ALA A 161 11.76 -3.68 6.52
C ALA A 161 10.58 -3.07 7.27
N ASN A 162 10.39 -3.55 8.50
CA ASN A 162 9.50 -2.95 9.48
C ASN A 162 10.32 -2.70 10.74
N TYR A 163 10.65 -1.44 11.00
CA TYR A 163 11.52 -1.05 12.11
C TYR A 163 10.77 -0.87 13.43
N ILE A 164 9.45 -1.12 13.45
CA ILE A 164 8.59 -0.97 14.63
C ILE A 164 8.25 -2.33 15.23
N LEU A 165 7.85 -3.29 14.39
CA LEU A 165 7.39 -4.61 14.81
C LEU A 165 8.24 -5.76 14.26
N ASP A 166 9.39 -5.46 13.65
CA ASP A 166 10.27 -6.42 13.01
C ASP A 166 9.49 -7.36 12.07
N ASP A 167 9.70 -8.67 12.16
CA ASP A 167 9.08 -9.67 11.30
C ASP A 167 7.67 -10.10 11.75
N THR A 168 7.04 -9.34 12.66
CA THR A 168 5.68 -9.65 13.11
C THR A 168 4.69 -9.59 11.92
N PRO A 169 3.94 -10.67 11.63
CA PRO A 169 2.97 -10.69 10.54
C PRO A 169 1.87 -9.64 10.72
N LEU A 170 1.65 -8.85 9.68
CA LEU A 170 0.63 -7.81 9.63
C LEU A 170 -0.63 -8.28 8.90
N LYS A 171 -1.76 -7.62 9.15
CA LYS A 171 -3.08 -7.97 8.59
C LYS A 171 -3.65 -6.84 7.73
N GLY A 172 -4.74 -7.15 7.00
CA GLY A 172 -5.41 -6.17 6.15
C GLY A 172 -4.57 -5.80 4.93
N LEU A 173 -4.44 -4.50 4.65
CA LEU A 173 -3.71 -3.94 3.52
C LEU A 173 -2.19 -3.91 3.71
N TRP A 174 -1.63 -4.39 4.82
CA TRP A 174 -0.18 -4.47 4.96
C TRP A 174 0.40 -5.60 4.08
N PRO A 175 1.29 -5.30 3.10
CA PRO A 175 1.75 -6.30 2.15
C PRO A 175 2.81 -7.25 2.71
N TRP A 176 3.51 -6.86 3.78
CA TRP A 176 4.63 -7.58 4.41
C TRP A 176 4.87 -7.05 5.83
N PRO A 177 5.43 -7.82 6.78
CA PRO A 177 5.53 -9.28 6.77
C PRO A 177 4.13 -9.91 6.78
N ARG A 178 3.99 -11.09 6.18
CA ARG A 178 2.72 -11.82 6.12
C ARG A 178 2.86 -13.19 6.73
N ASN A 179 1.74 -13.75 7.19
CA ASN A 179 1.67 -15.16 7.54
C ASN A 179 1.80 -16.01 6.27
N GLU A 180 2.88 -16.79 6.19
CA GLU A 180 3.19 -17.69 5.06
C GLU A 180 2.05 -18.68 4.76
N HIS A 181 1.31 -19.13 5.79
CA HIS A 181 0.14 -20.00 5.62
C HIS A 181 -1.01 -19.36 4.82
N ILE A 182 -1.11 -18.02 4.77
CA ILE A 182 -2.12 -17.31 3.98
C ILE A 182 -1.66 -17.18 2.52
N ILE A 183 -0.34 -17.16 2.28
CA ILE A 183 0.25 -17.02 0.95
C ILE A 183 0.05 -18.31 0.15
N GLN A 184 0.34 -19.47 0.73
CA GLN A 184 0.22 -20.77 0.07
C GLN A 184 -1.20 -21.05 -0.43
N GLY A 185 -2.23 -20.86 0.41
CA GLY A 185 -3.62 -21.12 -0.01
C GLY A 185 -4.13 -20.21 -1.14
N ARG A 186 -3.63 -18.96 -1.23
CA ARG A 186 -3.99 -18.03 -2.32
C ARG A 186 -3.19 -18.25 -3.59
N GLU A 187 -1.92 -18.66 -3.49
CA GLU A 187 -1.12 -19.03 -4.68
C GLU A 187 -1.68 -20.29 -5.33
N GLU A 188 -2.08 -21.29 -4.55
CA GLU A 188 -2.76 -22.49 -5.03
C GLU A 188 -4.10 -22.16 -5.74
N GLU A 189 -4.90 -21.27 -5.16
CA GLU A 189 -6.17 -20.83 -5.76
C GLU A 189 -5.96 -20.01 -7.05
N ARG A 190 -4.89 -19.20 -7.10
CA ARG A 190 -4.52 -18.42 -8.28
C ARG A 190 -4.01 -19.31 -9.42
N GLU A 191 -3.22 -20.32 -9.10
CA GLU A 191 -2.71 -21.28 -10.10
C GLU A 191 -3.86 -22.14 -10.66
N GLN A 192 -4.75 -22.63 -9.79
CA GLN A 192 -5.97 -23.33 -10.22
C GLN A 192 -6.89 -22.46 -11.09
N THR A 193 -6.94 -21.15 -10.85
CA THR A 193 -7.73 -20.23 -11.67
C THR A 193 -7.07 -20.00 -13.03
N LYS A 194 -5.74 -19.92 -13.11
CA LYS A 194 -5.02 -19.82 -14.39
C LYS A 194 -5.19 -21.09 -15.23
N GLU A 195 -5.02 -22.27 -14.62
CA GLU A 195 -5.22 -23.56 -15.32
C GLU A 195 -6.63 -23.68 -15.90
N ARG A 196 -7.67 -23.25 -15.16
CA ARG A 196 -9.06 -23.28 -15.65
C ARG A 196 -9.33 -22.31 -16.81
N ILE A 197 -8.67 -21.16 -16.83
CA ILE A 197 -8.82 -20.18 -17.92
C ILE A 197 -8.12 -20.71 -19.18
N GLU A 198 -6.93 -21.28 -19.04
CA GLU A 198 -6.19 -21.89 -20.16
C GLU A 198 -6.89 -23.13 -20.74
N GLU A 199 -7.53 -23.96 -19.91
CA GLU A 199 -8.37 -25.07 -20.38
C GLU A 199 -9.64 -24.59 -21.11
N GLY A 200 -10.28 -23.52 -20.61
CA GLY A 200 -11.46 -22.92 -21.26
C GLY A 200 -11.14 -22.35 -22.64
N ASP A 201 -10.02 -21.63 -22.76
CA ASP A 201 -9.56 -21.05 -24.03
C ASP A 201 -9.12 -22.13 -25.05
N MET A 202 -8.65 -23.31 -24.59
CA MET A 202 -8.35 -24.45 -25.47
C MET A 202 -9.61 -25.15 -26.01
N LEU A 203 -10.70 -25.14 -25.26
CA LEU A 203 -11.95 -25.82 -25.65
C LEU A 203 -12.78 -25.00 -26.66
N ASP A 204 -12.64 -23.67 -26.66
CA ASP A 204 -13.30 -22.78 -27.63
C ASP A 204 -12.60 -22.72 -29.01
N LEU A 205 -11.48 -23.42 -29.18
CA LEU A 205 -10.70 -23.53 -30.43
C LEU A 205 -10.89 -24.87 -31.17
N LEU A 206 -11.79 -25.74 -30.72
CA LEU A 206 -12.14 -27.03 -31.34
C LEU A 206 -13.57 -27.04 -31.88
#